data_AF-A0A940RB02-F1
#
_entry.id   AF-A0A940RB02-F1
#
_cell.length_a   1.000
_cell.length_b   1.000
_cell.length_c   1.000
_cell.angle_alpha   90.00
_cell.angle_beta   90.00
_cell.angle_gamma   90.00
#
_symmetry.space_group_name_H-M   'P 1'
#
loop_
_entity.id
_entity.type
_entity.pdbx_description
1 polymer ?
#
loop_
_entity_poly.entity_id
_entity_poly.type
_entity_poly.pdbx_seq_one_letter_code
_entity_poly.pdbx_strand_id
1 'polypeptide(L)'
;MKRIVPFLVLVLLIGCSKEQEPNSLTGTWTLTQINSGDTSSVILYGTEFSVQFKEKDSLFILGPKPNYSFLQDYDRYEVIGTNRIRFFNLTTGDELFASFHIDKTLSLSYEVRCPYEEKFIRR
;
A
#
# COMPACT_ATOMS: atom_id res chain seq x y z
N MET A 1 14.43 36.62 -57.13
CA MET A 1 14.21 36.97 -55.71
C MET A 1 12.77 36.64 -55.32
N LYS A 2 12.54 35.67 -54.42
CA LYS A 2 11.41 35.62 -53.47
C LYS A 2 11.50 34.38 -52.58
N ARG A 3 12.07 34.63 -51.39
CA ARG A 3 11.81 34.09 -50.05
C ARG A 3 11.58 32.58 -49.84
N ILE A 4 12.62 32.00 -49.24
CA ILE A 4 12.63 30.93 -48.22
C ILE A 4 11.42 31.01 -47.28
N VAL A 5 10.75 29.88 -47.02
CA VAL A 5 10.65 29.20 -45.68
C VAL A 5 9.95 27.86 -45.89
N PRO A 6 10.60 26.73 -45.58
CA PRO A 6 9.92 25.62 -44.95
C PRO A 6 10.60 25.31 -43.62
N PHE A 7 9.80 25.06 -42.58
CA PHE A 7 10.07 24.21 -41.41
C PHE A 7 9.25 24.74 -40.25
N LEU A 8 8.06 24.18 -40.07
CA LEU A 8 7.41 24.15 -38.76
C LEU A 8 7.44 22.69 -38.31
N VAL A 9 8.59 22.26 -37.77
CA VAL A 9 8.66 21.03 -36.99
C VAL A 9 8.08 21.39 -35.64
N LEU A 10 6.79 21.10 -35.46
CA LEU A 10 6.14 21.13 -34.17
C LEU A 10 6.66 19.92 -33.38
N VAL A 11 7.78 20.11 -32.66
CA VAL A 11 8.24 19.15 -31.66
C VAL A 11 7.21 19.18 -30.53
N LEU A 12 6.22 18.29 -30.61
CA LEU A 12 5.39 17.95 -29.47
C LEU A 12 6.29 17.26 -28.45
N LEU A 13 6.89 18.07 -27.57
CA LEU A 13 7.38 17.63 -26.28
C LEU A 13 6.16 17.13 -25.50
N ILE A 14 5.76 15.89 -25.76
CA ILE A 14 5.00 15.10 -24.79
C ILE A 14 6.02 14.81 -23.69
N GLY A 15 6.23 15.81 -22.84
CA GLY A 15 6.73 15.57 -21.51
C GLY A 15 5.69 14.69 -20.85
N CYS A 16 5.91 13.37 -20.85
CA CYS A 16 5.39 12.54 -19.79
C CYS A 16 6.02 13.08 -18.51
N SER A 17 5.37 14.08 -17.90
CA SER A 17 5.45 14.25 -16.46
C SER A 17 5.09 12.88 -15.90
N LYS A 18 6.11 12.17 -15.44
CA LYS A 18 5.94 10.99 -14.62
C LYS A 18 5.36 11.54 -13.32
N GLU A 19 4.04 11.78 -13.30
CA GLU A 19 3.30 11.91 -12.05
C GLU A 19 3.59 10.63 -11.30
N GLN A 20 4.47 10.75 -10.32
CA GLN A 20 4.79 9.70 -9.40
C GLN A 20 3.50 9.45 -8.62
N GLU A 21 2.70 8.48 -9.06
CA GLU A 21 1.41 8.17 -8.45
C GLU A 21 1.59 8.03 -6.93
N PRO A 22 1.07 8.95 -6.12
CA PRO A 22 1.18 8.86 -4.67
C PRO A 22 0.32 7.71 -4.11
N ASN A 23 -0.45 7.02 -4.96
CA ASN A 23 -1.48 6.05 -4.59
C ASN A 23 -1.09 4.58 -4.85
N SER A 24 0.15 4.30 -5.27
CA SER A 24 0.58 2.91 -5.45
C SER A 24 0.79 2.23 -4.11
N LEU A 25 0.22 1.04 -3.91
CA LEU A 25 0.42 0.21 -2.71
C LEU A 25 1.87 -0.30 -2.59
N THR A 26 2.55 -0.49 -3.71
CA THR A 26 3.92 -1.01 -3.75
C THR A 26 4.88 -0.08 -2.98
N GLY A 27 5.67 -0.66 -2.09
CA GLY A 27 6.57 0.06 -1.21
C GLY A 27 6.65 -0.53 0.18
N THR A 28 7.46 0.10 1.03
CA THR A 28 7.60 -0.27 2.45
C THR A 28 6.74 0.65 3.30
N TRP A 29 5.92 0.06 4.17
CA TRP A 29 4.96 0.73 5.02
C TRP A 29 5.21 0.33 6.48
N THR A 30 5.49 1.30 7.34
CA THR A 30 5.72 1.08 8.77
C THR A 30 4.42 1.27 9.52
N LEU A 31 4.05 0.32 10.38
CA LEU A 31 2.85 0.44 11.20
C LEU A 31 2.98 1.62 12.17
N THR A 32 1.90 2.35 12.42
CA THR A 32 1.94 3.53 13.31
C THR A 32 0.74 3.63 14.23
N GLN A 33 -0.37 2.98 13.87
CA GLN A 33 -1.58 3.04 14.66
C GLN A 33 -2.42 1.79 14.48
N ILE A 34 -3.08 1.39 15.56
CA ILE A 34 -4.09 0.33 15.58
C ILE A 34 -5.36 0.88 16.19
N ASN A 35 -6.49 0.62 15.54
CA ASN A 35 -7.83 0.90 16.05
C ASN A 35 -8.57 -0.43 16.20
N SER A 36 -9.11 -0.69 17.38
CA SER A 36 -9.96 -1.86 17.65
C SER A 36 -11.25 -1.37 18.28
N GLY A 37 -12.41 -1.93 17.88
CA GLY A 37 -13.73 -1.43 18.27
C GLY A 37 -13.98 -1.30 19.78
N ASP A 38 -13.22 -2.03 20.59
CA ASP A 38 -13.37 -2.05 22.06
C ASP A 38 -12.36 -1.14 22.78
N THR A 39 -11.39 -0.55 22.07
CA THR A 39 -10.33 0.29 22.65
C THR A 39 -10.11 1.59 21.89
N SER A 40 -9.72 2.64 22.62
CA SER A 40 -9.18 3.85 22.01
C SER A 40 -7.95 3.53 21.14
N SER A 41 -7.78 4.28 20.05
CA SER A 41 -6.63 4.18 19.14
C SER A 41 -5.29 4.07 19.87
N VAL A 42 -4.50 3.07 19.52
CA VAL A 42 -3.14 2.89 20.04
C VAL A 42 -2.15 3.44 19.01
N ILE A 43 -1.47 4.53 19.34
CA ILE A 43 -0.38 5.09 18.53
C ILE A 43 0.92 4.37 18.92
N LEU A 44 1.61 3.82 17.93
CA LEU A 44 2.85 3.08 18.10
C LEU A 44 4.03 4.00 17.77
N TYR A 45 4.68 4.52 18.80
CA TYR A 45 5.90 5.30 18.65
C TYR A 45 7.11 4.37 18.49
N GLY A 46 7.88 4.55 17.41
CA GLY A 46 9.16 3.86 17.21
C GLY A 46 9.04 2.36 16.92
N THR A 47 7.87 1.88 16.48
CA THR A 47 7.77 0.48 16.01
C THR A 47 8.62 0.28 14.77
N GLU A 48 9.34 -0.84 14.74
CA GLU A 48 10.15 -1.26 13.60
C GLU A 48 9.37 -2.17 12.64
N PHE A 49 8.15 -2.60 13.04
CA PHE A 49 7.32 -3.45 12.22
C PHE A 49 6.89 -2.73 10.95
N SER A 50 7.35 -3.26 9.82
CA SER A 50 7.03 -2.75 8.50
C SER A 50 6.60 -3.88 7.58
N VAL A 51 5.76 -3.55 6.62
CA VAL A 51 5.32 -4.47 5.58
C VAL A 51 5.77 -3.91 4.25
N GLN A 52 6.41 -4.75 3.44
CA GLN A 52 6.85 -4.38 2.11
C GLN A 52 6.01 -5.11 1.06
N PHE A 53 5.22 -4.33 0.33
CA PHE A 53 4.45 -4.76 -0.82
C PHE A 53 5.35 -4.66 -2.05
N LYS A 54 5.66 -5.78 -2.67
CA LYS A 54 6.45 -5.84 -3.92
C LYS A 54 5.55 -6.15 -5.10
N GLU A 55 6.01 -5.74 -6.28
CA GLU A 55 5.44 -6.23 -7.54
C GLU A 55 5.37 -7.76 -7.57
N LYS A 56 4.44 -8.30 -8.36
CA LYS A 56 4.14 -9.75 -8.43
C LYS A 56 3.64 -10.30 -7.10
N ASP A 57 2.71 -9.57 -6.49
CA ASP A 57 1.82 -10.07 -5.43
C ASP A 57 2.53 -10.54 -4.16
N SER A 58 3.77 -10.09 -3.94
CA SER A 58 4.61 -10.58 -2.85
C SER A 58 4.59 -9.63 -1.66
N LEU A 59 4.38 -10.18 -0.47
CA LEU A 59 4.36 -9.46 0.80
C LEU A 59 5.55 -9.89 1.66
N PHE A 60 6.29 -8.94 2.20
CA PHE A 60 7.40 -9.22 3.13
C PHE A 60 7.18 -8.51 4.45
N ILE A 61 7.33 -9.25 5.54
CA ILE A 61 7.32 -8.72 6.90
C ILE A 61 8.76 -8.35 7.30
N LEU A 62 8.95 -7.12 7.74
CA LEU A 62 10.23 -6.57 8.16
C LEU A 62 10.16 -6.13 9.62
N GLY A 63 11.21 -6.43 10.38
CA GLY A 63 11.28 -6.11 11.81
C GLY A 63 10.62 -7.17 12.71
N PRO A 64 10.56 -6.90 14.03
CA PRO A 64 9.94 -7.80 14.99
C PRO A 64 8.44 -7.91 14.70
N LYS A 65 7.93 -9.15 14.65
CA LYS A 65 6.50 -9.41 14.46
C LYS A 65 5.74 -9.02 15.73
N PRO A 66 4.85 -8.03 15.68
CA PRO A 66 4.01 -7.72 16.82
C PRO A 66 2.89 -8.76 16.92
N ASN A 67 2.62 -9.24 18.13
CA ASN A 67 1.53 -10.19 18.42
C ASN A 67 0.12 -9.62 18.17
N TYR A 68 0.03 -8.41 17.65
CA TYR A 68 -1.22 -7.67 17.48
C TYR A 68 -1.50 -7.31 16.03
N SER A 69 -0.61 -7.59 15.06
CA SER A 69 -0.91 -7.32 13.66
C SER A 69 -1.50 -8.53 12.95
N PHE A 70 -2.54 -8.33 12.14
CA PHE A 70 -3.09 -9.43 11.33
C PHE A 70 -2.18 -9.84 10.16
N LEU A 71 -1.28 -8.98 9.68
CA LEU A 71 -0.43 -9.30 8.53
C LEU A 71 0.74 -10.25 8.84
N GLN A 72 0.97 -10.56 10.12
CA GLN A 72 2.15 -11.29 10.60
C GLN A 72 2.39 -12.66 9.91
N ASP A 73 1.33 -13.27 9.41
CA ASP A 73 1.31 -14.64 8.88
C ASP A 73 0.99 -14.71 7.38
N TYR A 74 0.99 -13.59 6.66
CA TYR A 74 0.70 -13.56 5.22
C TYR A 74 1.95 -13.25 4.40
N ASP A 75 2.08 -13.88 3.22
CA ASP A 75 3.25 -13.77 2.34
C ASP A 75 2.91 -13.31 0.91
N ARG A 76 1.62 -13.19 0.60
CA ARG A 76 1.11 -12.68 -0.67
C ARG A 76 -0.03 -11.71 -0.47
N TYR A 77 -0.26 -10.88 -1.49
CA TYR A 77 -1.40 -10.00 -1.56
C TYR A 77 -1.94 -9.88 -2.97
N GLU A 78 -3.23 -9.60 -3.11
CA GLU A 78 -3.91 -9.37 -4.38
C GLU A 78 -4.89 -8.21 -4.20
N VAL A 79 -4.77 -7.18 -5.04
CA VAL A 79 -5.73 -6.08 -5.06
C VAL A 79 -6.97 -6.51 -5.83
N ILE A 80 -8.12 -6.50 -5.16
CA ILE A 80 -9.42 -6.90 -5.72
C ILE A 80 -10.24 -5.64 -5.93
N GLY A 81 -10.26 -5.13 -7.16
CA GLY A 81 -10.98 -3.90 -7.48
C GLY A 81 -10.28 -2.64 -6.94
N THR A 82 -11.05 -1.63 -6.55
CA THR A 82 -10.51 -0.28 -6.27
C THR A 82 -10.14 -0.05 -4.81
N ASN A 83 -10.70 -0.82 -3.88
CA ASN A 83 -10.58 -0.54 -2.44
C ASN A 83 -10.53 -1.81 -1.58
N ARG A 84 -10.36 -2.99 -2.19
CA ARG A 84 -10.30 -4.26 -1.46
C ARG A 84 -8.99 -4.97 -1.77
N ILE A 85 -8.45 -5.63 -0.76
CA ILE A 85 -7.22 -6.39 -0.85
C ILE A 85 -7.43 -7.74 -0.16
N ARG A 86 -6.89 -8.78 -0.76
CA ARG A 86 -6.81 -10.13 -0.21
C ARG A 86 -5.35 -10.40 0.13
N PHE A 87 -5.11 -10.87 1.34
CA PHE A 87 -3.84 -11.41 1.79
C PHE A 87 -3.97 -12.92 1.87
N PHE A 88 -2.94 -13.65 1.47
CA PHE A 88 -2.95 -15.11 1.54
C PHE A 88 -1.58 -15.66 1.91
N ASN A 89 -1.58 -16.79 2.61
CA ASN A 89 -0.38 -17.55 2.97
C ASN A 89 -0.30 -18.79 2.07
N LEU A 90 0.77 -18.91 1.28
CA LEU A 90 0.93 -20.05 0.36
C LEU A 90 1.13 -21.41 1.04
N THR A 91 1.57 -21.42 2.30
CA THR A 91 1.86 -22.63 3.07
C THR A 91 0.61 -23.16 3.76
N THR A 92 -0.14 -22.29 4.44
CA THR A 92 -1.34 -22.69 5.20
C THR A 92 -2.61 -22.65 4.37
N GLY A 93 -2.62 -21.84 3.29
CA GLY A 93 -3.81 -21.58 2.49
C GLY A 93 -4.77 -20.59 3.15
N ASP A 94 -4.39 -19.98 4.27
CA ASP A 94 -5.23 -18.99 4.96
C ASP A 94 -5.37 -17.72 4.14
N GLU A 95 -6.53 -17.09 4.27
CA GLU A 95 -6.88 -15.87 3.57
C GLU A 95 -7.43 -14.81 4.53
N LEU A 96 -7.10 -13.55 4.26
CA LEU A 96 -7.60 -12.41 4.99
C LEU A 96 -7.98 -11.29 4.02
N PHE A 97 -9.17 -10.75 4.21
CA PHE A 97 -9.67 -9.65 3.40
C PHE A 97 -9.66 -8.35 4.20
N ALA A 98 -9.30 -7.27 3.53
CA ALA A 98 -9.40 -5.93 4.07
C ALA A 98 -9.89 -4.95 3.00
N SER A 99 -10.59 -3.93 3.46
CA SER A 99 -10.70 -2.68 2.70
C SER A 99 -9.41 -1.88 2.89
N PHE A 100 -8.88 -1.29 1.83
CA PHE A 100 -7.70 -0.44 1.90
C PHE A 100 -7.97 0.97 1.37
N HIS A 101 -7.28 1.95 1.96
CA HIS A 101 -7.28 3.33 1.52
C HIS A 101 -5.88 3.92 1.64
N ILE A 102 -5.45 4.71 0.64
CA ILE A 102 -4.16 5.39 0.63
C ILE A 102 -4.40 6.90 0.52
N ASP A 103 -4.17 7.61 1.63
CA ASP A 103 -4.07 9.08 1.68
C ASP A 103 -2.99 9.46 2.68
N LYS A 104 -1.76 9.66 2.18
CA LYS A 104 -0.49 9.86 2.94
C LYS A 104 -0.10 8.70 3.87
N THR A 105 -1.07 7.90 4.26
CA THR A 105 -1.03 6.71 5.09
C THR A 105 -1.75 5.60 4.35
N LEU A 106 -1.32 4.37 4.54
CA LEU A 106 -2.07 3.18 4.16
C LEU A 106 -2.94 2.78 5.34
N SER A 107 -4.25 2.76 5.16
CA SER A 107 -5.21 2.23 6.15
C SER A 107 -5.74 0.89 5.65
N LEU A 108 -5.70 -0.14 6.51
CA LEU A 108 -6.24 -1.47 6.27
C LEU A 108 -7.32 -1.76 7.30
N SER A 109 -8.58 -1.84 6.85
CA SER A 109 -9.73 -2.19 7.68
C SER A 109 -10.13 -3.64 7.41
N TYR A 110 -9.95 -4.51 8.39
CA TYR A 110 -10.06 -5.96 8.21
C TYR A 110 -11.51 -6.45 8.35
N GLU A 111 -11.90 -7.38 7.48
CA GLU A 111 -13.23 -8.01 7.47
C GLU A 111 -13.34 -9.10 8.54
N VAL A 112 -13.21 -8.72 9.82
CA VAL A 112 -13.28 -9.63 10.98
C VAL A 112 -14.44 -9.27 11.91
N ARG A 113 -14.73 -10.13 12.89
CA ARG A 113 -15.92 -10.01 13.76
C ARG A 113 -16.02 -8.66 14.48
N CYS A 114 -14.89 -8.12 14.92
CA CYS A 114 -14.81 -6.82 15.59
C CYS A 114 -14.11 -5.81 14.66
N PRO A 115 -14.53 -4.53 14.63
CA PRO A 115 -13.83 -3.52 13.85
C PRO A 115 -12.35 -3.48 14.24
N TYR A 116 -11.47 -3.68 13.26
CA TYR A 116 -10.04 -3.63 13.46
C TYR A 116 -9.38 -2.97 12.25
N GLU A 117 -8.56 -1.95 12.51
CA GLU A 117 -7.87 -1.18 11.48
C GLU A 117 -6.40 -0.97 11.86
N GLU A 118 -5.52 -1.15 10.88
CA GLU A 118 -4.10 -0.81 10.97
C GLU A 118 -3.78 0.35 10.05
N LYS A 119 -3.01 1.32 10.55
CA LYS A 119 -2.51 2.44 9.75
C LYS A 119 -0.99 2.43 9.67
N PHE A 120 -0.50 2.64 8.46
CA PHE A 120 0.91 2.63 8.15
C PHE A 120 1.33 3.93 7.48
N ILE A 121 2.58 4.33 7.72
CA ILE A 121 3.24 5.41 7.00
C ILE A 121 4.26 4.84 6.04
N ARG A 122 4.42 5.48 4.88
CA ARG A 122 5.46 5.09 3.93
C ARG A 122 6.85 5.42 4.50
N ARG A 123 7.79 4.49 4.36
CA ARG A 123 9.20 4.66 4.74
C ARG A 123 10.04 5.19 3.58
#